data_AF-A0A7W0ZEU6-F1
#
_entry.id   AF-A0A7W0ZEU6-F1
#
_cell.length_a   1.000
_cell.length_b   1.000
_cell.length_c   1.000
_cell.angle_alpha   90.00
_cell.angle_beta   90.00
_cell.angle_gamma   90.00
#
_symmetry.space_group_name_H-M   'P 1'
#
loop_
_entity.id
_entity.type
_entity.pdbx_description
1 polymer ?
#
loop_
_entity_poly.entity_id
_entity_poly.type
_entity_poly.pdbx_seq_one_letter_code
_entity_poly.pdbx_strand_id
1 'polypeptide(L)'
;MGDNRKITSIRRAGAVLAGAVLIASSIGAGALAAETTLAASADSYVNKSRPAVNFGGATVLRAKSALPVLRSYLRFDVVGLAEGASVQLRVYSNAGSSAGYAVRPVSNNTWGERTITWSNAPPVGAVAAQSGPIEAGWTTVDVTSVVSSDGPVSMALTSPTSVAQSFSSRETGARAPQLVFGSPPPPDTTAPSAPLGLTAAATAHNRVDLTWLPAADDTAVAGYTVYRDGAPLATVDDTQTSYWDATVAPETTYTYTVDAFDAASNRSPQSVPAGVTTPPAPPVSTDPVIAAAGDIACNPASGSFNGGAGTATNCRQRYTSDLLTGGDLAAVLTLGDNQYDSATLSEFLASYDPSWGRAKPITHPAIGNHEYLTAGAAGYFDYFGAEAGERGSGFYSFDVGTWHLIALNSNCSKLPAGSGAHGCDEGSPQNDWLEAELAANPSECTLAYWHHPRYSSGGHGNNVTMTPSWRDLYAAGAEVVLNGHSHDYERFAPQDAVAGADPLGIREFVVGTGGAGTTPFGTTKPNSEVRATGNFGVLRLTLHPNAYDWSFAAAAGSALTDAGSAPCH
;
A
#
# COMPACT_ATOMS: atom_id res chain seq x y z
N MET A 1 38.58 -50.34 -49.51
CA MET A 1 38.53 -49.39 -50.64
C MET A 1 37.14 -48.77 -50.65
N GLY A 2 36.87 -47.49 -50.44
CA GLY A 2 37.57 -46.36 -49.82
C GLY A 2 36.53 -45.66 -48.91
N ASP A 3 36.89 -45.26 -47.70
CA ASP A 3 37.41 -43.93 -47.33
C ASP A 3 36.37 -42.80 -47.50
N ASN A 4 35.93 -42.25 -46.37
CA ASN A 4 35.44 -40.86 -46.30
C ASN A 4 35.66 -40.32 -44.87
N ARG A 5 36.86 -39.76 -44.67
CA ARG A 5 37.22 -38.93 -43.52
C ARG A 5 36.36 -37.65 -43.50
N LYS A 6 35.85 -37.27 -42.33
CA LYS A 6 35.60 -35.85 -42.01
C LYS A 6 36.64 -35.39 -40.98
N ILE A 7 37.49 -34.52 -41.47
CA ILE A 7 38.52 -33.76 -40.78
C ILE A 7 37.84 -32.63 -40.01
N THR A 8 38.22 -32.51 -38.74
CA THR A 8 37.94 -31.38 -37.86
C THR A 8 38.78 -30.18 -38.30
N SER A 9 38.17 -29.02 -38.62
CA SER A 9 38.91 -27.76 -38.74
C SER A 9 38.13 -26.57 -38.16
N ILE A 10 38.63 -26.11 -37.01
CA ILE A 10 38.95 -24.72 -36.65
C ILE A 10 38.17 -23.60 -37.37
N ARG A 11 37.46 -22.80 -36.57
CA ARG A 11 37.41 -21.34 -36.76
C ARG A 11 37.70 -20.64 -35.42
N ARG A 12 38.69 -19.74 -35.46
CA ARG A 12 39.03 -18.78 -34.40
C ARG A 12 38.07 -17.58 -34.48
N ALA A 13 37.82 -16.95 -33.32
CA ALA A 13 38.04 -15.52 -33.02
C ALA A 13 36.95 -14.96 -32.10
N GLY A 14 37.36 -14.22 -31.06
CA GLY A 14 36.47 -13.40 -30.24
C GLY A 14 36.66 -13.54 -28.74
N ALA A 15 37.88 -13.47 -28.22
CA ALA A 15 38.09 -13.25 -26.78
C ALA A 15 37.83 -11.78 -26.47
N VAL A 16 36.67 -11.48 -25.89
CA VAL A 16 36.40 -10.18 -25.26
C VAL A 16 37.12 -10.19 -23.91
N LEU A 17 38.19 -9.40 -23.78
CA LEU A 17 38.77 -9.06 -22.49
C LEU A 17 37.73 -8.26 -21.69
N ALA A 18 37.01 -8.91 -20.78
CA ALA A 18 36.37 -8.22 -19.68
C ALA A 18 37.47 -7.92 -18.65
N GLY A 19 38.06 -6.73 -18.75
CA GLY A 19 38.90 -6.19 -17.68
C GLY A 19 38.03 -5.92 -16.46
N ALA A 20 37.99 -6.86 -15.53
CA ALA A 20 37.52 -6.60 -14.18
C ALA A 20 38.55 -5.66 -13.53
N VAL A 21 38.27 -4.36 -13.56
CA VAL A 21 38.93 -3.41 -12.67
C VAL A 21 38.41 -3.73 -11.28
N LEU A 22 39.19 -4.52 -10.52
CA LEU A 22 39.09 -4.54 -9.07
C LEU A 22 39.50 -3.15 -8.59
N ILE A 23 38.51 -2.28 -8.40
CA ILE A 23 38.69 -1.14 -7.49
C ILE A 23 38.70 -1.78 -6.11
N ALA A 24 39.89 -2.04 -5.60
CA ALA A 24 40.10 -2.26 -4.19
C ALA A 24 39.75 -0.94 -3.50
N SER A 25 38.48 -0.77 -3.14
CA SER A 25 38.07 0.24 -2.17
C SER A 25 38.76 -0.14 -0.87
N SER A 26 39.87 0.53 -0.58
CA SER A 26 40.39 0.61 0.77
C SER A 26 39.31 1.31 1.59
N ILE A 27 38.39 0.52 2.14
CA ILE A 27 37.54 0.95 3.24
C ILE A 27 38.55 1.32 4.32
N GLY A 28 38.75 2.62 4.50
CA GLY A 28 39.44 3.13 5.65
C GLY A 28 38.75 2.51 6.85
N ALA A 29 39.49 1.73 7.63
CA ALA A 29 39.02 1.29 8.92
C ALA A 29 38.73 2.57 9.72
N GLY A 30 37.47 3.01 9.68
CA GLY A 30 36.96 4.01 10.60
C GLY A 30 37.31 3.49 11.98
N ALA A 31 38.12 4.24 12.71
CA ALA A 31 38.46 3.89 14.08
C ALA A 31 37.13 3.68 14.82
N LEU A 32 36.85 2.45 15.24
CA LEU A 32 35.70 2.14 16.06
C LEU A 32 35.70 3.12 17.22
N ALA A 33 34.64 3.92 17.34
CA ALA A 33 34.45 4.81 18.47
C ALA A 33 34.59 3.97 19.75
N ALA A 34 35.39 4.46 20.71
CA ALA A 34 35.60 3.74 21.95
C ALA A 34 34.28 3.69 22.74
N GLU A 35 33.64 2.52 22.80
CA GLU A 35 32.44 2.30 23.60
C GLU A 35 32.81 2.15 25.08
N THR A 36 32.10 2.88 25.94
CA THR A 36 32.13 2.71 27.39
C THR A 36 31.00 1.79 27.81
N THR A 37 31.31 0.75 28.60
CA THR A 37 30.31 -0.18 29.15
C THR A 37 30.31 -0.10 30.68
N LEU A 38 29.15 0.18 31.27
CA LEU A 38 28.93 0.20 32.71
C LEU A 38 28.00 -0.94 33.11
N ALA A 39 28.42 -1.76 34.07
CA ALA A 39 27.53 -2.74 34.70
C ALA A 39 26.55 -2.05 35.65
N ALA A 40 25.38 -2.66 35.87
CA ALA A 40 24.44 -2.20 36.89
C ALA A 40 25.13 -2.13 38.27
N SER A 41 24.93 -1.01 38.97
CA SER A 41 25.37 -0.81 40.36
C SER A 41 24.42 -1.46 41.37
N ALA A 42 23.15 -1.62 40.98
CA ALA A 42 22.15 -2.38 41.72
C ALA A 42 21.07 -2.94 40.79
N ASP A 43 20.56 -4.13 41.08
CA ASP A 43 19.31 -4.63 40.48
C ASP A 43 18.44 -5.44 41.45
N SER A 44 17.14 -5.51 41.16
CA SER A 44 16.22 -6.41 41.86
C SER A 44 14.94 -6.50 41.06
N TYR A 45 14.12 -7.52 41.30
CA TYR A 45 12.71 -7.45 40.92
C TYR A 45 11.81 -7.37 42.14
N VAL A 46 10.58 -6.90 41.91
CA VAL A 46 9.52 -6.84 42.91
C VAL A 46 8.34 -7.67 42.43
N ASN A 47 7.61 -8.24 43.38
CA ASN A 47 6.52 -9.16 43.11
C ASN A 47 5.27 -8.75 43.90
N LYS A 48 4.20 -8.38 43.19
CA LYS A 48 2.94 -7.93 43.80
C LYS A 48 2.32 -8.96 44.75
N SER A 49 2.47 -10.26 44.49
CA SER A 49 1.93 -11.30 45.39
C SER A 49 2.82 -11.60 46.58
N ARG A 50 4.05 -11.09 46.62
CA ARG A 50 4.99 -11.24 47.73
C ARG A 50 5.51 -9.88 48.17
N PRO A 51 4.64 -9.00 48.70
CA PRO A 51 4.93 -7.59 48.69
C PRO A 51 6.05 -7.14 49.64
N ALA A 52 6.34 -7.93 50.67
CA ALA A 52 7.41 -7.68 51.64
C ALA A 52 8.73 -8.43 51.35
N VAL A 53 8.80 -9.19 50.26
CA VAL A 53 9.98 -10.02 49.95
C VAL A 53 10.92 -9.24 49.03
N ASN A 54 12.20 -9.19 49.44
CA ASN A 54 13.28 -8.66 48.62
C ASN A 54 13.87 -9.77 47.73
N PHE A 55 14.25 -9.42 46.51
CA PHE A 55 14.85 -10.34 45.53
C PHE A 55 16.19 -9.84 44.97
N GLY A 56 16.84 -8.84 45.58
CA GLY A 56 18.11 -8.27 45.10
C GLY A 56 19.34 -9.12 45.43
N GLY A 57 19.17 -10.43 45.50
CA GLY A 57 20.25 -11.42 45.50
C GLY A 57 19.93 -12.59 44.57
N ALA A 58 18.85 -12.48 43.79
CA ALA A 58 18.43 -13.51 42.85
C ALA A 58 19.21 -13.35 41.55
N THR A 59 19.67 -14.45 40.97
CA THR A 59 20.39 -14.47 39.68
C THR A 59 19.52 -14.13 38.46
N VAL A 60 18.26 -13.78 38.69
CA VAL A 60 17.28 -13.51 37.63
C VAL A 60 16.44 -12.28 37.95
N LEU A 61 16.22 -11.49 36.91
CA LEU A 61 15.28 -10.39 36.83
C LEU A 61 14.00 -10.83 36.12
N ARG A 62 12.86 -10.21 36.46
CA ARG A 62 11.52 -10.64 36.00
C ARG A 62 10.63 -9.44 35.64
N ALA A 63 9.92 -9.56 34.52
CA ALA A 63 8.91 -8.59 34.10
C ALA A 63 7.64 -9.29 33.58
N LYS A 64 6.45 -8.85 34.04
CA LYS A 64 5.14 -9.41 33.69
C LYS A 64 4.01 -8.44 34.07
N SER A 65 3.01 -8.26 33.21
CA SER A 65 1.85 -7.37 33.46
C SER A 65 0.67 -8.08 34.15
N ALA A 66 0.45 -9.37 33.89
CA ALA A 66 -0.64 -10.13 34.50
C ALA A 66 -0.31 -10.52 35.95
N LEU A 67 -1.32 -10.86 36.77
CA LEU A 67 -1.08 -11.24 38.16
C LEU A 67 -0.28 -12.57 38.27
N PRO A 68 0.70 -12.67 39.19
CA PRO A 68 1.27 -11.54 39.93
C PRO A 68 2.12 -10.63 39.02
N VAL A 69 1.94 -9.32 39.17
CA VAL A 69 2.74 -8.32 38.44
C VAL A 69 4.18 -8.40 38.92
N LEU A 70 5.10 -8.53 37.98
CA LEU A 70 6.55 -8.54 38.22
C LEU A 70 7.19 -7.37 37.50
N ARG A 71 8.13 -6.71 38.15
CA ARG A 71 8.88 -5.59 37.59
C ARG A 71 10.31 -5.64 38.11
N SER A 72 11.27 -5.45 37.21
CA SER A 72 12.67 -5.30 37.59
C SER A 72 13.05 -3.83 37.68
N TYR A 73 13.96 -3.51 38.59
CA TYR A 73 14.60 -2.21 38.75
C TYR A 73 16.10 -2.40 38.53
N LEU A 74 16.69 -1.48 37.78
CA LEU A 74 18.11 -1.40 37.49
C LEU A 74 18.58 0.00 37.91
N ARG A 75 19.77 0.09 38.50
CA ARG A 75 20.48 1.36 38.71
C ARG A 75 21.88 1.26 38.16
N PHE A 76 22.33 2.34 37.55
CA PHE A 76 23.69 2.51 37.03
C PHE A 76 24.27 3.80 37.59
N ASP A 77 25.58 3.79 37.87
CA ASP A 77 26.31 4.99 38.26
C ASP A 77 27.05 5.50 37.01
N VAL A 78 26.39 6.39 36.26
CA VAL A 78 26.87 6.86 34.95
C VAL A 78 28.05 7.80 35.15
N VAL A 79 29.14 7.53 34.43
CA VAL A 79 30.37 8.33 34.45
C VAL A 79 30.97 8.42 33.05
N GLY A 80 31.44 9.60 32.66
CA GLY A 80 32.11 9.81 31.38
C GLY A 80 31.16 9.87 30.19
N LEU A 81 29.89 10.22 30.39
CA LEU A 81 28.94 10.42 29.31
C LEU A 81 29.30 11.68 28.52
N ALA A 82 29.67 11.51 27.24
CA ALA A 82 29.90 12.64 26.35
C ALA A 82 28.59 13.38 26.02
N GLU A 83 28.68 14.69 25.80
CA GLU A 83 27.53 15.46 25.32
C GLU A 83 27.07 14.89 23.97
N GLY A 84 25.76 14.61 23.85
CA GLY A 84 25.17 14.00 22.65
C GLY A 84 25.46 12.51 22.45
N ALA A 85 25.99 11.81 23.46
CA ALA A 85 26.21 10.37 23.37
C ALA A 85 24.89 9.58 23.22
N SER A 86 24.88 8.58 22.34
CA SER A 86 23.83 7.55 22.36
C SER A 86 24.06 6.61 23.55
N VAL A 87 22.99 6.30 24.28
CA VAL A 87 23.01 5.40 25.42
C VAL A 87 22.10 4.21 25.17
N GLN A 88 22.66 3.01 25.24
CA GLN A 88 21.96 1.75 25.04
C GLN A 88 21.91 0.94 26.33
N LEU A 89 20.73 0.43 26.69
CA LEU A 89 20.58 -0.57 27.75
C LEU A 89 20.66 -1.96 27.13
N ARG A 90 21.65 -2.73 27.55
CA ARG A 90 21.85 -4.13 27.17
C ARG A 90 21.47 -5.05 28.33
N VAL A 91 20.54 -5.96 28.11
CA VAL A 91 20.14 -6.99 29.10
C VAL A 91 20.23 -8.38 28.47
N TYR A 92 20.61 -9.38 29.25
CA TYR A 92 20.68 -10.75 28.77
C TYR A 92 19.35 -11.46 29.02
N SER A 93 18.59 -11.75 27.97
CA SER A 93 17.37 -12.54 28.05
C SER A 93 17.69 -14.04 28.15
N ASN A 94 17.12 -14.71 29.14
CA ASN A 94 17.29 -16.15 29.33
C ASN A 94 16.35 -16.98 28.43
N ALA A 95 15.36 -16.34 27.80
CA ALA A 95 14.37 -16.98 26.91
C ALA A 95 13.82 -15.95 25.90
N GLY A 96 13.32 -16.44 24.76
CA GLY A 96 12.65 -15.57 23.77
C GLY A 96 11.27 -15.09 24.23
N SER A 97 10.79 -14.01 23.60
CA SER A 97 9.48 -13.40 23.82
C SER A 97 8.97 -12.73 22.56
N SER A 98 7.73 -13.01 22.18
CA SER A 98 7.08 -12.39 21.01
C SER A 98 6.70 -10.92 21.22
N ALA A 99 6.77 -10.39 22.44
CA ALA A 99 6.47 -8.98 22.73
C ALA A 99 7.63 -8.21 23.40
N GLY A 100 8.60 -8.93 23.98
CA GLY A 100 9.75 -8.34 24.68
C GLY A 100 9.45 -7.59 25.97
N TYR A 101 10.11 -6.45 26.17
CA TYR A 101 10.02 -5.61 27.36
C TYR A 101 10.04 -4.12 27.03
N ALA A 102 9.60 -3.32 28.00
CA ALA A 102 9.62 -1.87 27.97
C ALA A 102 10.46 -1.34 29.14
N VAL A 103 11.27 -0.31 28.84
CA VAL A 103 12.05 0.45 29.82
C VAL A 103 11.28 1.68 30.24
N ARG A 104 11.21 1.92 31.55
CA ARG A 104 10.52 3.06 32.14
C ARG A 104 11.46 3.78 33.12
N PRO A 105 11.53 5.11 33.08
CA PRO A 105 12.37 5.86 34.01
C PRO A 105 11.85 5.74 35.44
N VAL A 106 12.77 5.77 36.41
CA VAL A 106 12.48 5.77 37.84
C VAL A 106 13.18 6.96 38.47
N SER A 107 12.41 7.95 38.93
CA SER A 107 12.96 9.22 39.43
C SER A 107 13.69 9.08 40.78
N ASN A 108 13.37 8.06 41.57
CA ASN A 108 14.05 7.79 42.83
C ASN A 108 15.28 6.91 42.60
N ASN A 109 16.46 7.49 42.82
CA ASN A 109 17.75 6.79 42.70
C ASN A 109 18.29 6.22 44.02
N THR A 110 17.54 6.33 45.13
CA THR A 110 17.99 5.99 46.49
C THR A 110 17.48 4.63 46.98
N TRP A 111 16.80 3.84 46.15
CA TRP A 111 16.39 2.49 46.52
C TRP A 111 17.62 1.58 46.71
N GLY A 112 17.49 0.59 47.61
CA GLY A 112 18.57 -0.37 47.89
C GLY A 112 18.27 -1.73 47.28
N GLU A 113 19.26 -2.33 46.62
CA GLU A 113 19.22 -3.69 46.06
C GLU A 113 18.66 -4.72 47.06
N ARG A 114 19.17 -4.70 48.30
CA ARG A 114 18.77 -5.64 49.36
C ARG A 114 17.57 -5.18 50.21
N THR A 115 16.97 -4.03 49.91
CA THR A 115 15.88 -3.46 50.71
C THR A 115 14.62 -3.15 49.90
N ILE A 116 14.70 -3.13 48.57
CA ILE A 116 13.56 -2.94 47.70
C ILE A 116 12.63 -4.16 47.74
N THR A 117 11.35 -3.89 47.89
CA THR A 117 10.24 -4.84 47.94
C THR A 117 9.10 -4.22 47.14
N TRP A 118 8.02 -4.95 46.86
CA TRP A 118 6.86 -4.32 46.21
C TRP A 118 6.31 -3.15 47.04
N SER A 119 6.29 -3.30 48.38
CA SER A 119 5.71 -2.33 49.29
C SER A 119 6.41 -0.98 49.31
N ASN A 120 7.71 -0.93 48.96
CA ASN A 120 8.50 0.30 48.95
C ASN A 120 9.15 0.60 47.59
N ALA A 121 8.76 -0.11 46.53
CA ALA A 121 9.29 0.11 45.20
C ALA A 121 8.92 1.53 44.71
N PRO A 122 9.87 2.30 44.18
CA PRO A 122 9.55 3.60 43.60
C PRO A 122 8.50 3.52 42.47
N PRO A 123 7.73 4.58 42.22
CA PRO A 123 6.89 4.70 41.03
C PRO A 123 7.73 4.62 39.74
N VAL A 124 7.14 4.12 38.65
CA VAL A 124 7.73 4.10 37.31
C VAL A 124 7.02 5.09 36.40
N GLY A 125 7.76 5.74 35.51
CA GLY A 125 7.22 6.65 34.52
C GLY A 125 6.56 5.96 33.31
N ALA A 126 6.30 6.76 32.29
CA ALA A 126 5.84 6.30 30.98
C ALA A 126 6.88 5.39 30.29
N VAL A 127 6.48 4.70 29.22
CA VAL A 127 7.43 3.92 28.41
C VAL A 127 8.38 4.89 27.72
N ALA A 128 9.68 4.74 27.97
CA ALA A 128 10.72 5.53 27.30
C ALA A 128 11.35 4.77 26.11
N ALA A 129 11.39 3.44 26.19
CA ALA A 129 11.90 2.58 25.14
C ALA A 129 11.25 1.18 25.21
N GLN A 130 11.25 0.45 24.09
CA GLN A 130 10.71 -0.90 23.99
C GLN A 130 11.56 -1.77 23.05
N SER A 131 11.69 -3.06 23.37
CA SER A 131 12.54 -3.97 22.60
C SER A 131 11.86 -4.58 21.36
N GLY A 132 10.53 -4.63 21.34
CA GLY A 132 9.81 -5.53 20.43
C GLY A 132 10.12 -7.01 20.72
N PRO A 133 9.82 -7.94 19.80
CA PRO A 133 10.15 -9.36 19.95
C PRO A 133 11.64 -9.60 20.18
N ILE A 134 11.99 -10.53 21.07
CA ILE A 134 13.37 -10.87 21.42
C ILE A 134 13.59 -12.39 21.43
N GLU A 135 14.82 -12.82 21.17
CA GLU A 135 15.27 -14.20 21.36
C GLU A 135 16.04 -14.36 22.69
N ALA A 136 16.47 -15.58 23.01
CA ALA A 136 17.39 -15.81 24.12
C ALA A 136 18.79 -15.29 23.76
N GLY A 137 19.40 -14.49 24.63
CA GLY A 137 20.67 -13.82 24.37
C GLY A 137 20.66 -12.35 24.76
N TRP A 138 21.66 -11.60 24.31
CA TRP A 138 21.71 -10.16 24.52
C TRP A 138 20.65 -9.45 23.70
N THR A 139 19.93 -8.54 24.34
CA THR A 139 18.98 -7.61 23.70
C THR A 139 19.31 -6.20 24.15
N THR A 140 19.06 -5.24 23.25
CA THR A 140 19.47 -3.87 23.42
C THR A 140 18.34 -2.92 23.06
N VAL A 141 18.20 -1.85 23.82
CA VAL A 141 17.24 -0.76 23.56
C VAL A 141 17.92 0.58 23.80
N ASP A 142 17.62 1.55 22.93
CA ASP A 142 18.06 2.93 23.11
C ASP A 142 17.35 3.55 24.32
N VAL A 143 18.12 4.04 25.29
CA VAL A 143 17.65 4.70 26.51
C VAL A 143 18.26 6.10 26.66
N THR A 144 18.70 6.71 25.57
CA THR A 144 19.30 8.06 25.54
C THR A 144 18.39 9.09 26.21
N SER A 145 17.07 8.96 26.05
CA SER A 145 16.07 9.83 26.69
C SER A 145 15.97 9.68 28.21
N VAL A 146 16.52 8.61 28.79
CA VAL A 146 16.50 8.31 30.24
C VAL A 146 17.82 8.69 30.92
N VAL A 147 18.93 8.71 30.17
CA VAL A 147 20.29 8.94 30.68
C VAL A 147 20.85 10.20 30.04
N SER A 148 20.64 11.36 30.67
CA SER A 148 21.00 12.68 30.12
C SER A 148 22.28 13.29 30.70
N SER A 149 22.83 12.72 31.77
CA SER A 149 24.04 13.21 32.44
C SER A 149 24.71 12.13 33.28
N ASP A 150 25.95 12.38 33.68
CA ASP A 150 26.63 11.60 34.72
C ASP A 150 25.84 11.62 36.04
N GLY A 151 25.98 10.55 36.82
CA GLY A 151 25.30 10.33 38.10
C GLY A 151 24.46 9.05 38.14
N PRO A 152 23.83 8.75 39.29
CA PRO A 152 23.00 7.56 39.43
C PRO A 152 21.72 7.70 38.60
N VAL A 153 21.42 6.70 37.76
CA VAL A 153 20.18 6.61 36.98
C VAL A 153 19.48 5.29 37.25
N SER A 154 18.19 5.36 37.57
CA SER A 154 17.34 4.20 37.80
C SER A 154 16.29 4.06 36.72
N MET A 155 16.03 2.82 36.34
CA MET A 155 15.01 2.45 35.37
C MET A 155 14.35 1.14 35.76
N ALA A 156 13.17 0.89 35.22
CA ALA A 156 12.44 -0.34 35.43
C ALA A 156 12.16 -1.07 34.13
N LEU A 157 12.28 -2.39 34.19
CA LEU A 157 11.83 -3.29 33.12
C LEU A 157 10.41 -3.75 33.42
N THR A 158 9.53 -3.52 32.45
CA THR A 158 8.14 -3.99 32.45
C THR A 158 7.90 -4.82 31.19
N SER A 159 6.87 -5.65 31.19
CA SER A 159 6.47 -6.42 30.02
C SER A 159 4.96 -6.39 29.89
N PRO A 160 4.40 -6.23 28.66
CA PRO A 160 2.96 -6.37 28.44
C PRO A 160 2.48 -7.83 28.55
N THR A 161 3.39 -8.81 28.62
CA THR A 161 3.05 -10.25 28.58
C THR A 161 2.46 -10.78 29.88
N SER A 162 1.59 -11.78 29.76
CA SER A 162 1.06 -12.57 30.88
C SER A 162 2.05 -13.65 31.37
N VAL A 163 3.03 -14.01 30.53
CA VAL A 163 4.15 -14.91 30.86
C VAL A 163 5.30 -14.07 31.42
N ALA A 164 5.96 -14.57 32.48
CA ALA A 164 7.07 -13.86 33.09
C ALA A 164 8.32 -13.92 32.21
N GLN A 165 8.81 -12.74 31.81
CA GLN A 165 10.12 -12.59 31.20
C GLN A 165 11.22 -12.92 32.22
N SER A 166 12.34 -13.45 31.74
CA SER A 166 13.48 -13.86 32.56
C SER A 166 14.75 -13.25 31.98
N PHE A 167 15.38 -12.35 32.72
CA PHE A 167 16.66 -11.74 32.35
C PHE A 167 17.73 -12.14 33.37
N SER A 168 19.00 -12.18 32.97
CA SER A 168 20.11 -12.33 33.92
C SER A 168 20.22 -11.07 34.80
N SER A 169 20.45 -11.27 36.08
CA SER A 169 20.75 -10.17 37.01
C SER A 169 22.25 -9.92 37.13
N ARG A 170 22.61 -8.90 37.90
CA ARG A 170 23.97 -8.50 38.26
C ARG A 170 24.78 -9.62 38.90
N GLU A 171 24.15 -10.49 39.69
CA GLU A 171 24.78 -11.65 40.33
C GLU A 171 25.27 -12.71 39.32
N THR A 172 24.88 -12.59 38.05
CA THR A 172 25.31 -13.49 36.96
C THR A 172 26.67 -13.07 36.37
N GLY A 173 27.25 -11.96 36.80
CA GLY A 173 28.58 -11.50 36.39
C GLY A 173 28.63 -11.10 34.91
N ALA A 174 29.17 -11.97 34.05
CA ALA A 174 29.37 -11.68 32.63
C ALA A 174 28.08 -11.37 31.84
N ARG A 175 26.91 -11.72 32.38
CA ARG A 175 25.58 -11.45 31.80
C ARG A 175 24.79 -10.37 32.55
N ALA A 176 25.45 -9.65 33.46
CA ALA A 176 24.82 -8.55 34.19
C ALA A 176 24.27 -7.49 33.23
N PRO A 177 23.15 -6.81 33.56
CA PRO A 177 22.68 -5.64 32.82
C PRO A 177 23.78 -4.59 32.64
N GLN A 178 23.85 -4.00 31.44
CA GLN A 178 24.87 -3.03 31.05
C GLN A 178 24.24 -1.78 30.45
N LEU A 179 24.79 -0.61 30.75
CA LEU A 179 24.68 0.57 29.90
C LEU A 179 25.91 0.64 29.01
N VAL A 180 25.67 0.82 27.71
CA VAL A 180 26.72 1.00 26.70
C VAL A 180 26.52 2.37 26.08
N PHE A 181 27.56 3.20 26.03
CA PHE A 181 27.52 4.50 25.36
C PHE A 181 28.87 4.82 24.73
N GLY A 182 28.84 5.49 23.59
CA GLY A 182 30.02 5.93 22.85
C GLY A 182 29.91 7.40 22.47
N SER A 183 31.02 7.99 22.02
CA SER A 183 30.95 9.27 21.32
C SER A 183 30.01 9.11 20.11
N PRO A 184 29.14 10.09 19.81
CA PRO A 184 28.33 10.02 18.60
C PRO A 184 29.24 9.78 17.39
N PRO A 185 28.80 8.99 16.39
CA PRO A 185 29.51 8.95 15.13
C PRO A 185 29.67 10.39 14.60
N PRO A 186 30.77 10.70 13.90
CA PRO A 186 30.90 12.00 13.25
C PRO A 186 29.62 12.30 12.45
N PRO A 187 29.10 13.54 12.48
CA PRO A 187 27.94 13.89 11.69
C PRO A 187 28.23 13.58 10.21
N ASP A 188 27.24 13.02 9.53
CA ASP A 188 27.35 12.76 8.11
C ASP A 188 27.38 14.09 7.35
N THR A 189 28.38 14.24 6.49
CA THR A 189 28.62 15.44 5.70
C THR A 189 28.78 15.13 4.22
N THR A 190 28.69 13.85 3.84
CA THR A 190 28.78 13.41 2.45
C THR A 190 27.38 13.50 1.85
N ALA A 191 27.26 14.11 0.67
CA ALA A 191 25.99 14.11 -0.05
C ALA A 191 25.86 12.87 -0.94
N PRO A 192 24.64 12.39 -1.19
CA PRO A 192 24.41 11.33 -2.17
C PRO A 192 24.90 11.70 -3.57
N SER A 193 25.10 10.69 -4.42
CA SER A 193 25.36 10.87 -5.85
C SER A 193 24.13 11.42 -6.57
N ALA A 194 24.32 12.22 -7.63
CA ALA A 194 23.22 12.65 -8.49
C ALA A 194 22.51 11.45 -9.13
N PRO A 195 21.15 11.40 -9.14
CA PRO A 195 20.41 10.37 -9.86
C PRO A 195 20.77 10.35 -11.36
N LEU A 196 20.93 9.16 -11.91
CA LEU A 196 21.29 8.96 -13.33
C LEU A 196 20.12 8.37 -14.13
N GLY A 197 20.16 8.55 -15.45
CA GLY A 197 19.20 7.91 -16.36
C GLY A 197 17.76 8.42 -16.24
N LEU A 198 17.56 9.67 -15.80
CA LEU A 198 16.23 10.27 -15.78
C LEU A 198 15.63 10.27 -17.19
N THR A 199 14.43 9.71 -17.32
CA THR A 199 13.61 9.78 -18.54
C THR A 199 12.25 10.41 -18.21
N ALA A 200 11.65 11.07 -19.20
CA ALA A 200 10.32 11.64 -19.12
C ALA A 200 9.51 11.24 -20.35
N ALA A 201 8.30 10.70 -20.15
CA ALA A 201 7.42 10.23 -21.22
C ALA A 201 6.00 10.77 -21.01
N ALA A 202 5.47 11.52 -21.98
CA ALA A 202 4.09 11.97 -21.95
C ALA A 202 3.18 10.85 -22.47
N THR A 203 2.54 10.11 -21.56
CA THR A 203 1.63 9.01 -21.92
C THR A 203 0.23 9.50 -22.27
N ALA A 204 -0.15 10.69 -21.79
CA ALA A 204 -1.43 11.33 -22.06
C ALA A 204 -1.28 12.87 -22.07
N HIS A 205 -2.33 13.57 -22.50
CA HIS A 205 -2.35 15.05 -22.57
C HIS A 205 -2.19 15.71 -21.20
N ASN A 206 -2.53 14.99 -20.14
CA ASN A 206 -2.51 15.40 -18.74
C ASN A 206 -1.58 14.52 -17.88
N ARG A 207 -0.63 13.77 -18.47
CA ARG A 207 0.24 12.86 -17.72
C ARG A 207 1.65 12.74 -18.29
N VAL A 208 2.66 12.91 -17.43
CA VAL A 208 4.08 12.61 -17.70
C VAL A 208 4.59 11.57 -16.72
N ASP A 209 5.16 10.48 -17.22
CA ASP A 209 5.87 9.47 -16.43
C ASP A 209 7.37 9.73 -16.40
N LEU A 210 7.96 9.62 -15.22
CA LEU A 210 9.38 9.76 -14.94
C LEU A 210 9.95 8.46 -14.39
N THR A 211 11.16 8.09 -14.82
CA THR A 211 11.95 7.01 -14.21
C THR A 211 13.42 7.40 -14.13
N TRP A 212 14.14 6.95 -13.10
CA TRP A 212 15.57 7.16 -12.91
C TRP A 212 16.23 5.95 -12.26
N LEU A 213 17.56 5.93 -12.17
CA LEU A 213 18.32 4.90 -11.46
C LEU A 213 18.58 5.32 -10.00
N PRO A 214 18.64 4.36 -9.04
CA PRO A 214 18.94 4.67 -7.64
C PRO A 214 20.26 5.43 -7.49
N ALA A 215 20.27 6.42 -6.59
CA ALA A 215 21.49 7.08 -6.14
C ALA A 215 22.26 6.22 -5.11
N ALA A 216 23.55 6.50 -4.94
CA ALA A 216 24.39 5.89 -3.91
C ALA A 216 24.86 6.95 -2.91
N ASP A 217 25.09 6.52 -1.68
CA ASP A 217 25.57 7.33 -0.56
C ASP A 217 26.51 6.48 0.31
N ASP A 218 27.37 7.08 1.13
CA ASP A 218 28.28 6.36 2.03
C ASP A 218 27.58 5.84 3.30
N THR A 219 26.47 6.47 3.71
CA THR A 219 25.59 5.99 4.77
C THR A 219 24.31 5.38 4.19
N ALA A 220 23.43 6.21 3.61
CA ALA A 220 22.15 5.82 3.01
C ALA A 220 21.45 7.01 2.34
N VAL A 221 20.81 6.75 1.19
CA VAL A 221 19.83 7.67 0.62
C VAL A 221 18.53 7.59 1.42
N ALA A 222 17.92 8.73 1.75
CA ALA A 222 16.65 8.81 2.45
C ALA A 222 15.46 9.07 1.50
N GLY A 223 15.70 9.63 0.31
CA GLY A 223 14.68 9.84 -0.70
C GLY A 223 15.14 10.72 -1.86
N TYR A 224 14.18 11.11 -2.69
CA TYR A 224 14.40 11.95 -3.87
C TYR A 224 13.44 13.13 -3.92
N THR A 225 13.89 14.28 -4.44
CA THR A 225 13.00 15.39 -4.79
C THR A 225 12.90 15.49 -6.30
N VAL A 226 11.67 15.46 -6.82
CA VAL A 226 11.35 15.65 -8.23
C VAL A 226 11.07 17.14 -8.46
N TYR A 227 11.68 17.70 -9.49
CA TYR A 227 11.51 19.09 -9.89
C TYR A 227 10.90 19.18 -11.27
N ARG A 228 10.02 20.17 -11.47
CA ARG A 228 9.45 20.55 -12.77
C ARG A 228 9.76 22.02 -13.03
N ASP A 229 10.38 22.30 -14.17
CA ASP A 229 10.80 23.64 -14.59
C ASP A 229 11.60 24.39 -13.52
N GLY A 230 12.40 23.63 -12.76
CA GLY A 230 13.26 24.13 -11.68
C GLY A 230 12.58 24.29 -10.31
N ALA A 231 11.27 24.12 -10.20
CA ALA A 231 10.54 24.15 -8.93
C ALA A 231 10.33 22.74 -8.36
N PRO A 232 10.41 22.54 -7.03
CA PRO A 232 10.13 21.25 -6.42
C PRO A 232 8.64 20.90 -6.60
N LEU A 233 8.39 19.71 -7.14
CA LEU A 233 7.06 19.18 -7.41
C LEU A 233 6.64 18.15 -6.36
N ALA A 234 7.52 17.22 -6.02
CA ALA A 234 7.24 16.14 -5.08
C ALA A 234 8.51 15.62 -4.38
N THR A 235 8.32 14.96 -3.24
CA THR A 235 9.35 14.20 -2.54
C THR A 235 8.89 12.75 -2.42
N VAL A 236 9.76 11.81 -2.76
CA VAL A 236 9.50 10.36 -2.73
C VAL A 236 10.55 9.65 -1.87
N ASP A 237 10.22 8.47 -1.36
CA ASP A 237 11.13 7.69 -0.49
C ASP A 237 12.31 7.07 -1.27
N ASP A 238 13.23 6.44 -0.54
CA ASP A 238 14.46 5.85 -1.06
C ASP A 238 14.23 4.64 -1.97
N THR A 239 13.08 3.98 -1.86
CA THR A 239 12.71 2.81 -2.66
C THR A 239 12.09 3.19 -4.01
N GLN A 240 11.61 4.43 -4.14
CA GLN A 240 10.98 4.93 -5.36
C GLN A 240 11.99 5.46 -6.37
N THR A 241 11.93 4.91 -7.58
CA THR A 241 12.77 5.33 -8.73
C THR A 241 11.93 5.73 -9.95
N SER A 242 10.68 6.09 -9.69
CA SER A 242 9.71 6.54 -10.67
C SER A 242 8.72 7.50 -10.04
N TYR A 243 8.18 8.42 -10.84
CA TYR A 243 7.15 9.37 -10.44
C TYR A 243 6.28 9.70 -11.65
N TRP A 244 5.00 10.01 -11.46
CA TRP A 244 4.18 10.57 -12.54
C TRP A 244 3.66 11.95 -12.14
N ASP A 245 3.63 12.85 -13.09
CA ASP A 245 3.04 14.17 -12.94
C ASP A 245 1.72 14.21 -13.72
N ALA A 246 0.61 14.22 -12.97
CA ALA A 246 -0.75 14.32 -13.49
C ALA A 246 -1.27 15.77 -13.56
N THR A 247 -0.44 16.75 -13.20
CA THR A 247 -0.82 18.17 -13.15
C THR A 247 -0.38 18.94 -14.39
N VAL A 248 0.08 18.21 -15.42
CA VAL A 248 0.57 18.78 -16.67
C VAL A 248 -0.60 19.18 -17.58
N ALA A 249 -0.43 20.29 -18.29
CA ALA A 249 -1.38 20.75 -19.29
C ALA A 249 -1.08 20.11 -20.66
N PRO A 250 -2.08 19.97 -21.55
CA PRO A 250 -1.90 19.56 -22.93
C PRO A 250 -0.96 20.48 -23.71
N GLU A 251 -0.34 19.94 -24.77
CA GLU A 251 0.51 20.69 -25.71
C GLU A 251 1.59 21.56 -25.04
N THR A 252 2.04 21.16 -23.85
CA THR A 252 2.96 21.94 -23.02
C THR A 252 4.27 21.20 -22.87
N THR A 253 5.37 21.92 -23.09
CA THR A 253 6.72 21.39 -22.88
C THR A 253 7.15 21.61 -21.44
N TYR A 254 7.55 20.53 -20.78
CA TYR A 254 8.06 20.51 -19.41
C TYR A 254 9.50 20.01 -19.36
N THR A 255 10.26 20.47 -18.37
CA THR A 255 11.60 19.96 -18.06
C THR A 255 11.65 19.42 -16.64
N TYR A 256 12.11 18.18 -16.47
CA TYR A 256 12.22 17.54 -15.16
C TYR A 256 13.67 17.29 -14.76
N THR A 257 13.94 17.43 -13.45
CA THR A 257 15.19 17.00 -12.81
C THR A 257 14.87 16.31 -11.48
N VAL A 258 15.79 15.49 -10.98
CA VAL A 258 15.66 14.80 -9.68
C VAL A 258 16.95 14.97 -8.88
N ASP A 259 16.85 15.27 -7.59
CA ASP A 259 17.95 15.13 -6.63
C ASP A 259 17.68 13.99 -5.65
N ALA A 260 18.73 13.43 -5.07
CA ALA A 260 18.67 12.57 -3.88
C ALA A 260 19.08 13.35 -2.62
N PHE A 261 18.55 12.95 -1.47
CA PHE A 261 18.94 13.46 -0.15
C PHE A 261 19.07 12.34 0.87
N ASP A 262 19.85 12.57 1.92
CA ASP A 262 20.06 11.64 3.03
C ASP A 262 19.34 12.09 4.32
N ALA A 263 19.48 11.30 5.39
CA ALA A 263 18.89 11.61 6.70
C ALA A 263 19.58 12.81 7.41
N ALA A 264 20.81 13.15 7.02
CA ALA A 264 21.55 14.30 7.51
C ALA A 264 21.23 15.60 6.73
N SER A 265 20.29 15.54 5.78
CA SER A 265 19.88 16.64 4.89
C SER A 265 20.96 17.09 3.90
N ASN A 266 21.98 16.28 3.64
CA ASN A 266 22.87 16.51 2.50
C ASN A 266 22.12 16.20 1.21
N ARG A 267 22.33 17.02 0.17
CA ARG A 267 21.65 16.89 -1.14
C ARG A 267 22.65 16.71 -2.25
N SER A 268 22.37 15.75 -3.12
CA SER A 268 23.11 15.57 -4.37
C SER A 268 22.90 16.74 -5.33
N PRO A 269 23.78 16.92 -6.33
CA PRO A 269 23.42 17.68 -7.53
C PRO A 269 22.19 17.07 -8.22
N GLN A 270 21.39 17.91 -8.88
CA GLN A 270 20.28 17.43 -9.71
C GLN A 270 20.78 16.59 -10.91
N SER A 271 19.95 15.65 -11.35
CA SER A 271 20.15 14.85 -12.55
C SER A 271 20.29 15.71 -13.82
N VAL A 272 20.73 15.09 -14.91
CA VAL A 272 20.60 15.70 -16.25
C VAL A 272 19.10 15.92 -16.54
N PRO A 273 18.69 17.10 -17.06
CA PRO A 273 17.28 17.38 -17.31
C PRO A 273 16.67 16.48 -18.39
N ALA A 274 15.44 16.03 -18.18
CA ALA A 274 14.63 15.32 -19.16
C ALA A 274 13.48 16.23 -19.64
N GLY A 275 13.46 16.56 -20.93
CA GLY A 275 12.41 17.35 -21.56
C GLY A 275 11.33 16.49 -22.19
N VAL A 276 10.07 16.92 -22.10
CA VAL A 276 8.91 16.22 -22.65
C VAL A 276 7.86 17.21 -23.09
N THR A 277 7.07 16.89 -24.13
CA THR A 277 5.91 17.68 -24.53
C THR A 277 4.67 16.80 -24.49
N THR A 278 3.64 17.26 -23.78
CA THR A 278 2.35 16.55 -23.70
C THR A 278 1.60 16.62 -25.04
N PRO A 279 0.86 15.56 -25.42
CA PRO A 279 0.01 15.59 -26.60
C PRO A 279 -1.18 16.54 -26.40
N PRO A 280 -1.89 16.91 -27.49
CA PRO A 280 -3.14 17.66 -27.40
C PRO A 280 -4.21 16.90 -26.60
N ALA A 281 -5.05 17.67 -25.91
CA ALA A 281 -6.25 17.11 -25.29
C ALA A 281 -7.17 16.53 -26.37
N PRO A 282 -7.84 15.41 -26.10
CA PRO A 282 -8.95 14.97 -26.92
C PRO A 282 -9.99 16.09 -27.02
N PRO A 283 -10.66 16.26 -28.17
CA PRO A 283 -11.77 17.18 -28.27
C PRO A 283 -12.83 16.78 -27.23
N VAL A 284 -13.25 17.75 -26.39
CA VAL A 284 -14.31 17.53 -25.41
C VAL A 284 -15.61 17.32 -26.18
N SER A 285 -16.07 16.06 -26.26
CA SER A 285 -17.44 15.78 -26.70
C SER A 285 -18.38 16.45 -25.69
N THR A 286 -19.46 17.08 -26.16
CA THR A 286 -20.53 17.53 -25.25
C THR A 286 -21.22 16.35 -24.58
N ASP A 287 -21.17 15.19 -25.24
CA ASP A 287 -21.79 13.94 -24.81
C ASP A 287 -20.75 12.80 -24.89
N PRO A 288 -19.76 12.73 -23.98
CA PRO A 288 -18.79 11.64 -23.98
C PRO A 288 -19.49 10.29 -23.72
N VAL A 289 -19.04 9.25 -24.43
CA VAL A 289 -19.52 7.88 -24.23
C VAL A 289 -18.51 7.11 -23.41
N ILE A 290 -18.95 6.48 -22.34
CA ILE A 290 -18.14 5.55 -21.54
C ILE A 290 -18.67 4.12 -21.68
N ALA A 291 -17.80 3.13 -21.46
CA ALA A 291 -18.19 1.73 -21.40
C ALA A 291 -17.74 1.09 -20.08
N ALA A 292 -18.55 0.19 -19.51
CA ALA A 292 -18.24 -0.46 -18.25
C ALA A 292 -18.62 -1.95 -18.22
N ALA A 293 -17.75 -2.77 -17.61
CA ALA A 293 -18.07 -4.13 -17.15
C ALA A 293 -17.03 -4.61 -16.12
N GLY A 294 -17.42 -5.56 -15.28
CA GLY A 294 -16.53 -6.30 -14.37
C GLY A 294 -16.40 -7.76 -14.76
N ASP A 295 -15.59 -8.51 -14.01
CA ASP A 295 -15.51 -9.98 -14.08
C ASP A 295 -15.01 -10.45 -15.47
N ILE A 296 -13.81 -9.97 -15.82
CA ILE A 296 -13.35 -9.85 -17.21
C ILE A 296 -12.54 -11.07 -17.66
N ALA A 297 -11.23 -11.08 -17.37
CA ALA A 297 -10.29 -11.95 -18.08
C ALA A 297 -10.03 -13.22 -17.28
N CYS A 298 -10.36 -14.37 -17.86
CA CYS A 298 -10.05 -15.66 -17.27
C CYS A 298 -8.55 -15.86 -17.01
N ASN A 299 -8.25 -16.77 -16.08
CA ASN A 299 -6.92 -17.33 -15.90
C ASN A 299 -6.39 -17.93 -17.22
N PRO A 300 -5.18 -17.55 -17.70
CA PRO A 300 -4.60 -18.10 -18.92
C PRO A 300 -4.35 -19.62 -18.89
N ALA A 301 -4.26 -20.21 -17.69
CA ALA A 301 -4.13 -21.66 -17.51
C ALA A 301 -5.48 -22.41 -17.58
N SER A 302 -6.61 -21.70 -17.57
CA SER A 302 -7.94 -22.32 -17.67
C SER A 302 -8.14 -22.99 -19.02
N GLY A 303 -8.68 -24.22 -19.04
CA GLY A 303 -9.08 -24.87 -20.28
C GLY A 303 -10.12 -24.05 -21.07
N SER A 304 -10.94 -23.24 -20.38
CA SER A 304 -11.91 -22.36 -21.03
C SER A 304 -11.28 -21.12 -21.65
N PHE A 305 -10.07 -20.74 -21.26
CA PHE A 305 -9.34 -19.62 -21.88
C PHE A 305 -9.08 -19.91 -23.37
N ASN A 306 -8.77 -21.17 -23.70
CA ASN A 306 -8.66 -21.66 -25.08
C ASN A 306 -7.79 -20.75 -25.97
N GLY A 307 -6.60 -20.39 -25.46
CA GLY A 307 -5.67 -19.48 -26.14
C GLY A 307 -6.24 -18.06 -26.39
N GLY A 308 -7.19 -17.62 -25.56
CA GLY A 308 -7.89 -16.34 -25.69
C GLY A 308 -9.16 -16.40 -26.57
N ALA A 309 -9.45 -17.54 -27.20
CA ALA A 309 -10.66 -17.69 -28.02
C ALA A 309 -11.94 -17.90 -27.19
N GLY A 310 -11.78 -18.28 -25.91
CA GLY A 310 -12.89 -18.56 -25.02
C GLY A 310 -13.72 -19.78 -25.41
N THR A 311 -14.84 -19.94 -24.72
CA THR A 311 -15.91 -20.91 -25.05
C THR A 311 -17.22 -20.16 -25.32
N ALA A 312 -18.35 -20.86 -25.42
CA ALA A 312 -19.66 -20.23 -25.53
C ALA A 312 -20.12 -19.59 -24.21
N THR A 313 -19.69 -20.13 -23.06
CA THR A 313 -20.23 -19.77 -21.74
C THR A 313 -19.20 -19.20 -20.77
N ASN A 314 -17.92 -19.23 -21.12
CA ASN A 314 -16.81 -18.76 -20.28
C ASN A 314 -15.72 -18.12 -21.12
N CYS A 315 -14.93 -17.26 -20.48
CA CYS A 315 -13.76 -16.58 -21.03
C CYS A 315 -14.04 -15.81 -22.32
N ARG A 316 -15.11 -15.00 -22.30
CA ARG A 316 -15.57 -14.17 -23.42
C ARG A 316 -14.90 -12.80 -23.48
N GLN A 317 -13.82 -12.56 -22.73
CA GLN A 317 -13.17 -11.24 -22.64
C GLN A 317 -12.73 -10.65 -23.98
N ARG A 318 -12.39 -11.48 -24.97
CA ARG A 318 -12.07 -10.98 -26.32
C ARG A 318 -13.28 -10.37 -27.03
N TYR A 319 -14.44 -11.02 -26.91
CA TYR A 319 -15.68 -10.60 -27.58
C TYR A 319 -16.24 -9.31 -26.97
N THR A 320 -16.17 -9.18 -25.65
CA THR A 320 -16.55 -7.93 -24.97
C THR A 320 -15.55 -6.83 -25.26
N SER A 321 -14.25 -7.14 -25.29
CA SER A 321 -13.21 -6.18 -25.64
C SER A 321 -13.32 -5.66 -27.08
N ASP A 322 -13.83 -6.44 -28.04
CA ASP A 322 -14.04 -5.96 -29.41
C ASP A 322 -15.02 -4.77 -29.46
N LEU A 323 -15.93 -4.65 -28.48
CA LEU A 323 -16.86 -3.52 -28.33
C LEU A 323 -16.18 -2.23 -27.85
N LEU A 324 -14.92 -2.29 -27.42
CA LEU A 324 -14.17 -1.15 -26.84
C LEU A 324 -13.18 -0.50 -27.81
N THR A 325 -12.96 -1.11 -28.98
CA THR A 325 -11.87 -0.72 -29.89
C THR A 325 -12.29 0.21 -31.03
N GLY A 326 -13.54 0.71 -31.01
CA GLY A 326 -14.12 1.53 -32.07
C GLY A 326 -13.63 2.98 -32.13
N GLY A 327 -12.94 3.46 -31.09
CA GLY A 327 -12.44 4.84 -31.00
C GLY A 327 -13.50 5.89 -30.65
N ASP A 328 -14.70 5.45 -30.27
CA ASP A 328 -15.85 6.28 -29.91
C ASP A 328 -15.98 6.53 -28.39
N LEU A 329 -15.14 5.89 -27.58
CA LEU A 329 -15.21 5.95 -26.13
C LEU A 329 -14.26 7.01 -25.57
N ALA A 330 -14.77 7.81 -24.64
CA ALA A 330 -13.99 8.74 -23.84
C ALA A 330 -13.29 8.04 -22.66
N ALA A 331 -13.94 7.03 -22.08
CA ALA A 331 -13.39 6.24 -20.97
C ALA A 331 -13.95 4.81 -20.94
N VAL A 332 -13.17 3.90 -20.35
CA VAL A 332 -13.56 2.51 -20.05
C VAL A 332 -13.41 2.28 -18.56
N LEU A 333 -14.49 1.89 -17.88
CA LEU A 333 -14.49 1.59 -16.46
C LEU A 333 -14.48 0.07 -16.28
N THR A 334 -13.44 -0.47 -15.63
CA THR A 334 -13.50 -1.87 -15.22
C THR A 334 -14.04 -1.97 -13.81
N LEU A 335 -15.00 -2.85 -13.58
CA LEU A 335 -15.75 -2.92 -12.32
C LEU A 335 -15.17 -3.99 -11.37
N GLY A 336 -13.84 -4.13 -11.34
CA GLY A 336 -13.13 -5.14 -10.56
C GLY A 336 -13.12 -6.55 -11.18
N ASP A 337 -12.29 -7.41 -10.60
CA ASP A 337 -11.98 -8.75 -11.11
C ASP A 337 -11.57 -8.68 -12.60
N ASN A 338 -10.53 -7.85 -12.79
CA ASN A 338 -9.95 -7.58 -14.09
C ASN A 338 -9.29 -8.86 -14.64
N GLN A 339 -8.51 -9.53 -13.79
CA GLN A 339 -7.76 -10.72 -14.14
C GLN A 339 -7.94 -11.83 -13.11
N TYR A 340 -8.52 -12.94 -13.54
CA TYR A 340 -8.65 -14.16 -12.75
C TYR A 340 -7.40 -15.06 -12.82
N ASP A 341 -7.14 -15.96 -11.88
CA ASP A 341 -7.80 -16.02 -10.57
C ASP A 341 -7.02 -15.22 -9.54
N SER A 342 -5.69 -15.15 -9.69
CA SER A 342 -4.80 -14.50 -8.74
C SER A 342 -4.34 -13.09 -9.14
N ALA A 343 -4.66 -12.65 -10.36
CA ALA A 343 -4.30 -11.35 -10.92
C ALA A 343 -2.79 -11.02 -10.82
N THR A 344 -1.93 -12.01 -11.00
CA THR A 344 -0.48 -11.75 -11.08
C THR A 344 -0.16 -10.91 -12.32
N LEU A 345 0.93 -10.14 -12.30
CA LEU A 345 1.35 -9.35 -13.47
C LEU A 345 1.52 -10.24 -14.73
N SER A 346 2.02 -11.47 -14.57
CA SER A 346 2.12 -12.44 -15.66
C SER A 346 0.77 -12.86 -16.24
N GLU A 347 -0.27 -12.99 -15.40
CA GLU A 347 -1.61 -13.32 -15.87
C GLU A 347 -2.24 -12.13 -16.60
N PHE A 348 -2.06 -10.90 -16.08
CA PHE A 348 -2.48 -9.68 -16.76
C PHE A 348 -1.87 -9.60 -18.16
N LEU A 349 -0.55 -9.76 -18.28
CA LEU A 349 0.15 -9.71 -19.57
C LEU A 349 -0.25 -10.84 -20.53
N ALA A 350 -0.67 -12.00 -20.01
CA ALA A 350 -1.00 -13.16 -20.83
C ALA A 350 -2.48 -13.24 -21.26
N SER A 351 -3.42 -12.66 -20.51
CA SER A 351 -4.87 -12.81 -20.74
C SER A 351 -5.62 -11.48 -20.84
N TYR A 352 -5.46 -10.58 -19.86
CA TYR A 352 -6.12 -9.27 -19.88
C TYR A 352 -5.54 -8.36 -20.97
N ASP A 353 -4.20 -8.22 -21.04
CA ASP A 353 -3.51 -7.28 -21.93
C ASP A 353 -3.84 -7.52 -23.42
N PRO A 354 -3.83 -8.76 -23.94
CA PRO A 354 -4.21 -9.05 -25.34
C PRO A 354 -5.71 -8.87 -25.64
N SER A 355 -6.55 -8.66 -24.62
CA SER A 355 -7.99 -8.42 -24.73
C SER A 355 -8.33 -7.00 -24.29
N TRP A 356 -8.80 -6.81 -23.06
CA TRP A 356 -9.21 -5.51 -22.53
C TRP A 356 -8.05 -4.51 -22.41
N GLY A 357 -6.79 -4.96 -22.31
CA GLY A 357 -5.62 -4.08 -22.37
C GLY A 357 -5.51 -3.28 -23.68
N ARG A 358 -6.22 -3.67 -24.74
CA ARG A 358 -6.37 -2.86 -25.96
C ARG A 358 -6.98 -1.48 -25.71
N ALA A 359 -7.76 -1.31 -24.64
CA ALA A 359 -8.37 -0.05 -24.22
C ALA A 359 -7.64 0.61 -23.04
N LYS A 360 -6.48 0.07 -22.61
CA LYS A 360 -5.73 0.56 -21.44
C LYS A 360 -5.49 2.08 -21.42
N PRO A 361 -5.19 2.77 -22.53
CA PRO A 361 -4.96 4.22 -22.51
C PRO A 361 -6.13 5.09 -22.06
N ILE A 362 -7.35 4.53 -22.04
CA ILE A 362 -8.58 5.20 -21.59
C ILE A 362 -9.28 4.39 -20.49
N THR A 363 -8.56 3.45 -19.85
CA THR A 363 -9.12 2.59 -18.82
C THR A 363 -8.93 3.19 -17.43
N HIS A 364 -10.02 3.34 -16.69
CA HIS A 364 -10.03 3.74 -15.29
C HIS A 364 -10.51 2.55 -14.44
N PRO A 365 -9.59 1.74 -13.90
CA PRO A 365 -9.93 0.48 -13.26
C PRO A 365 -10.43 0.62 -11.83
N ALA A 366 -11.44 -0.18 -11.47
CA ALA A 366 -11.71 -0.54 -10.07
C ALA A 366 -11.07 -1.90 -9.76
N ILE A 367 -10.73 -2.08 -8.48
CA ILE A 367 -10.08 -3.28 -7.95
C ILE A 367 -11.11 -4.27 -7.36
N GLY A 368 -11.01 -5.54 -7.74
CA GLY A 368 -11.86 -6.63 -7.26
C GLY A 368 -11.19 -7.58 -6.27
N ASN A 369 -11.92 -8.59 -5.81
CA ASN A 369 -11.41 -9.52 -4.80
C ASN A 369 -10.37 -10.50 -5.35
N HIS A 370 -10.41 -10.81 -6.64
CA HIS A 370 -9.41 -11.66 -7.28
C HIS A 370 -8.04 -10.98 -7.34
N GLU A 371 -8.01 -9.64 -7.46
CA GLU A 371 -6.75 -8.89 -7.40
C GLU A 371 -6.01 -9.06 -6.06
N TYR A 372 -6.74 -9.20 -4.95
CA TYR A 372 -6.18 -9.39 -3.62
C TYR A 372 -5.76 -10.83 -3.28
N LEU A 373 -5.89 -11.78 -4.20
CA LEU A 373 -5.24 -13.09 -4.05
C LEU A 373 -3.72 -13.01 -4.26
N THR A 374 -3.24 -11.92 -4.85
CA THR A 374 -1.84 -11.49 -4.76
C THR A 374 -1.67 -10.50 -3.60
N ALA A 375 -0.59 -10.64 -2.83
CA ALA A 375 -0.31 -9.77 -1.68
C ALA A 375 -0.33 -8.28 -2.08
N GLY A 376 -1.12 -7.49 -1.36
CA GLY A 376 -1.30 -6.05 -1.64
C GLY A 376 -1.85 -5.73 -3.03
N ALA A 377 -2.45 -6.71 -3.71
CA ALA A 377 -2.86 -6.61 -5.11
C ALA A 377 -1.74 -6.15 -6.04
N ALA A 378 -0.49 -6.59 -5.79
CA ALA A 378 0.68 -6.10 -6.50
C ALA A 378 0.53 -6.15 -8.03
N GLY A 379 0.04 -7.26 -8.60
CA GLY A 379 -0.13 -7.39 -10.05
C GLY A 379 -1.09 -6.37 -10.68
N TYR A 380 -2.14 -5.97 -9.96
CA TYR A 380 -3.07 -4.92 -10.38
C TYR A 380 -2.38 -3.56 -10.44
N PHE A 381 -1.72 -3.16 -9.36
CA PHE A 381 -1.02 -1.87 -9.29
C PHE A 381 0.21 -1.84 -10.21
N ASP A 382 0.88 -2.97 -10.42
CA ASP A 382 2.02 -3.09 -11.34
C ASP A 382 1.56 -2.95 -12.79
N TYR A 383 0.39 -3.50 -13.14
CA TYR A 383 -0.13 -3.44 -14.50
C TYR A 383 -0.75 -2.09 -14.83
N PHE A 384 -1.64 -1.56 -14.00
CA PHE A 384 -2.36 -0.32 -14.28
C PHE A 384 -1.59 0.95 -13.88
N GLY A 385 -0.62 0.86 -12.96
CA GLY A 385 0.14 2.02 -12.52
C GLY A 385 -0.76 3.10 -11.93
N ALA A 386 -0.63 4.34 -12.43
CA ALA A 386 -1.35 5.50 -11.93
C ALA A 386 -2.85 5.46 -12.09
N GLU A 387 -3.32 4.83 -13.17
CA GLU A 387 -4.75 4.77 -13.46
C GLU A 387 -5.50 4.01 -12.35
N ALA A 388 -4.77 3.22 -11.56
CA ALA A 388 -5.30 2.48 -10.43
C ALA A 388 -5.48 3.32 -9.14
N GLY A 389 -5.15 4.62 -9.17
CA GLY A 389 -5.04 5.48 -8.00
C GLY A 389 -3.75 5.24 -7.20
N GLU A 390 -3.72 5.75 -5.97
CA GLU A 390 -2.58 5.54 -5.07
C GLU A 390 -2.38 4.05 -4.76
N ARG A 391 -1.14 3.58 -4.88
CA ARG A 391 -0.81 2.18 -4.61
C ARG A 391 -1.14 1.85 -3.15
N GLY A 392 -1.97 0.83 -2.98
CA GLY A 392 -2.40 0.39 -1.65
C GLY A 392 -3.72 1.02 -1.18
N SER A 393 -4.32 1.96 -1.92
CA SER A 393 -5.68 2.45 -1.67
C SER A 393 -6.69 1.88 -2.66
N GLY A 394 -6.48 2.11 -3.96
CA GLY A 394 -7.38 1.66 -5.02
C GLY A 394 -8.72 2.42 -5.09
N PHE A 395 -8.77 3.64 -4.58
CA PHE A 395 -9.87 4.59 -4.77
C PHE A 395 -9.33 5.94 -5.25
N TYR A 396 -10.08 6.62 -6.11
CA TYR A 396 -9.71 7.88 -6.77
C TYR A 396 -10.93 8.48 -7.49
N SER A 397 -10.79 9.69 -7.99
CA SER A 397 -11.81 10.39 -8.78
C SER A 397 -11.21 11.03 -10.03
N PHE A 398 -12.05 11.35 -11.01
CA PHE A 398 -11.69 12.04 -12.24
C PHE A 398 -12.96 12.55 -12.95
N ASP A 399 -12.79 13.45 -13.92
CA ASP A 399 -13.92 13.99 -14.68
C ASP A 399 -13.96 13.43 -16.10
N VAL A 400 -15.17 13.22 -16.61
CA VAL A 400 -15.44 12.89 -18.02
C VAL A 400 -16.50 13.83 -18.56
N GLY A 401 -16.10 14.76 -19.44
CA GLY A 401 -16.99 15.85 -19.84
C GLY A 401 -17.31 16.73 -18.64
N THR A 402 -18.59 16.87 -18.30
CA THR A 402 -19.05 17.60 -17.11
C THR A 402 -19.40 16.67 -15.94
N TRP A 403 -19.20 15.36 -16.09
CA TRP A 403 -19.51 14.38 -15.05
C TRP A 403 -18.31 14.17 -14.14
N HIS A 404 -18.58 14.08 -12.84
CA HIS A 404 -17.60 13.66 -11.85
C HIS A 404 -17.73 12.16 -11.60
N LEU A 405 -16.63 11.41 -11.80
CA LEU A 405 -16.59 9.96 -11.67
C LEU A 405 -15.71 9.55 -10.47
N ILE A 406 -16.20 8.59 -9.70
CA ILE A 406 -15.55 8.14 -8.46
C ILE A 406 -15.37 6.62 -8.47
N ALA A 407 -14.12 6.17 -8.38
CA ALA A 407 -13.76 4.76 -8.20
C ALA A 407 -13.56 4.46 -6.71
N LEU A 408 -14.25 3.45 -6.17
CA LEU A 408 -14.09 3.01 -4.77
C LEU A 408 -13.52 1.60 -4.67
N ASN A 409 -12.81 1.35 -3.56
CA ASN A 409 -12.36 0.03 -3.19
C ASN A 409 -13.36 -0.65 -2.24
N SER A 410 -14.05 -1.68 -2.73
CA SER A 410 -14.98 -2.48 -1.91
C SER A 410 -14.32 -3.66 -1.18
N ASN A 411 -13.01 -3.86 -1.34
CA ASN A 411 -12.23 -4.91 -0.70
C ASN A 411 -11.60 -4.46 0.63
N CYS A 412 -12.28 -3.57 1.36
CA CYS A 412 -11.72 -2.87 2.52
C CYS A 412 -11.08 -3.76 3.59
N SER A 413 -11.56 -4.99 3.78
CA SER A 413 -10.98 -5.95 4.74
C SER A 413 -9.63 -6.54 4.30
N LYS A 414 -9.25 -6.36 3.03
CA LYS A 414 -7.97 -6.82 2.46
C LYS A 414 -6.84 -5.82 2.69
N LEU A 415 -7.18 -4.58 3.04
CA LEU A 415 -6.21 -3.53 3.32
C LEU A 415 -5.64 -3.69 4.74
N PRO A 416 -4.33 -3.44 4.97
CA PRO A 416 -3.73 -3.60 6.30
C PRO A 416 -4.40 -2.71 7.35
N ALA A 417 -4.72 -3.26 8.51
CA ALA A 417 -5.32 -2.49 9.60
C ALA A 417 -4.44 -1.30 10.00
N GLY A 418 -5.04 -0.12 10.12
CA GLY A 418 -4.33 1.13 10.44
C GLY A 418 -3.61 1.79 9.26
N SER A 419 -3.69 1.23 8.05
CA SER A 419 -3.27 1.95 6.84
C SER A 419 -4.23 3.09 6.52
N GLY A 420 -3.73 4.12 5.81
CA GLY A 420 -4.51 5.29 5.36
C GLY A 420 -5.61 4.98 4.35
N ALA A 421 -5.90 3.71 4.08
CA ALA A 421 -6.97 3.26 3.19
C ALA A 421 -7.87 2.18 3.83
N HIS A 422 -7.59 1.73 5.06
CA HIS A 422 -8.28 0.59 5.65
C HIS A 422 -9.73 0.89 6.06
N GLY A 423 -10.67 0.10 5.53
CA GLY A 423 -12.06 0.11 5.97
C GLY A 423 -13.01 0.82 5.00
N CYS A 424 -14.27 0.42 5.01
CA CYS A 424 -15.38 1.00 4.22
C CYS A 424 -16.48 1.55 5.15
N ASP A 425 -16.31 1.36 6.46
CA ASP A 425 -17.28 1.76 7.47
C ASP A 425 -17.28 3.29 7.66
N GLU A 426 -18.29 3.81 8.34
CA GLU A 426 -18.36 5.24 8.67
C GLU A 426 -17.12 5.69 9.44
N GLY A 427 -16.48 6.77 8.99
CA GLY A 427 -15.22 7.27 9.56
C GLY A 427 -13.97 6.48 9.15
N SER A 428 -14.06 5.59 8.16
CA SER A 428 -12.87 5.00 7.56
C SER A 428 -12.15 6.01 6.66
N PRO A 429 -10.85 5.84 6.38
CA PRO A 429 -10.13 6.74 5.50
C PRO A 429 -10.75 6.90 4.10
N GLN A 430 -11.28 5.82 3.51
CA GLN A 430 -12.00 5.90 2.24
C GLN A 430 -13.32 6.65 2.37
N ASN A 431 -14.04 6.47 3.49
CA ASN A 431 -15.31 7.15 3.73
C ASN A 431 -15.11 8.66 3.95
N ASP A 432 -14.18 9.04 4.81
CA ASP A 432 -13.78 10.43 5.05
C ASP A 432 -13.28 11.10 3.77
N TRP A 433 -12.50 10.37 2.96
CA TRP A 433 -12.04 10.85 1.65
C TRP A 433 -13.21 11.09 0.70
N LEU A 434 -14.17 10.17 0.61
CA LEU A 434 -15.33 10.30 -0.27
C LEU A 434 -16.19 11.52 0.11
N GLU A 435 -16.44 11.73 1.41
CA GLU A 435 -17.18 12.91 1.88
C GLU A 435 -16.46 14.21 1.49
N ALA A 436 -15.14 14.25 1.67
CA ALA A 436 -14.32 15.40 1.28
C ALA A 436 -14.30 15.62 -0.23
N GLU A 437 -14.23 14.55 -1.02
CA GLU A 437 -14.21 14.59 -2.48
C GLU A 437 -15.52 15.14 -3.05
N LEU A 438 -16.65 14.63 -2.56
CA LEU A 438 -17.99 15.10 -2.95
C LEU A 438 -18.21 16.57 -2.56
N ALA A 439 -17.68 17.01 -1.42
CA ALA A 439 -17.76 18.40 -1.00
C ALA A 439 -16.87 19.34 -1.83
N ALA A 440 -15.71 18.85 -2.29
CA ALA A 440 -14.75 19.63 -3.07
C ALA A 440 -15.13 19.74 -4.55
N ASN A 441 -15.88 18.76 -5.09
CA ASN A 441 -16.23 18.66 -6.50
C ASN A 441 -17.75 18.63 -6.71
N PRO A 442 -18.47 19.74 -6.44
CA PRO A 442 -19.90 19.80 -6.72
C PRO A 442 -20.12 19.71 -8.24
N SER A 443 -20.77 18.64 -8.68
CA SER A 443 -21.16 18.41 -10.07
C SER A 443 -22.66 18.24 -10.18
N GLU A 444 -23.26 18.68 -11.29
CA GLU A 444 -24.67 18.41 -11.60
C GLU A 444 -24.92 16.92 -11.82
N CYS A 445 -23.91 16.16 -12.27
CA CYS A 445 -24.02 14.73 -12.46
C CYS A 445 -22.79 14.00 -11.89
N THR A 446 -23.05 13.01 -11.03
CA THR A 446 -22.01 12.19 -10.39
C THR A 446 -22.27 10.71 -10.63
N LEU A 447 -21.23 9.97 -11.00
CA LEU A 447 -21.25 8.51 -11.14
C LEU A 447 -20.19 7.89 -10.23
N ALA A 448 -20.54 6.86 -9.48
CA ALA A 448 -19.58 6.08 -8.70
C ALA A 448 -19.52 4.63 -9.18
N TYR A 449 -18.39 3.97 -8.99
CA TYR A 449 -18.23 2.57 -9.35
C TYR A 449 -17.23 1.83 -8.47
N TRP A 450 -17.50 0.56 -8.23
CA TRP A 450 -16.64 -0.35 -7.45
C TRP A 450 -17.02 -1.80 -7.71
N HIS A 451 -16.29 -2.75 -7.13
CA HIS A 451 -16.50 -4.17 -7.43
C HIS A 451 -17.79 -4.79 -6.84
N HIS A 452 -17.92 -4.90 -5.52
CA HIS A 452 -19.03 -5.62 -4.89
C HIS A 452 -20.32 -4.79 -4.80
N PRO A 453 -21.44 -5.21 -5.41
CA PRO A 453 -22.66 -4.40 -5.49
C PRO A 453 -23.31 -4.16 -4.13
N ARG A 454 -23.84 -2.95 -3.92
CA ARG A 454 -24.58 -2.66 -2.68
C ARG A 454 -25.92 -3.40 -2.71
N TYR A 455 -26.54 -3.52 -3.87
CA TYR A 455 -27.74 -4.32 -4.09
C TYR A 455 -27.54 -5.27 -5.29
N SER A 456 -27.82 -6.55 -5.08
CA SER A 456 -27.76 -7.54 -6.15
C SER A 456 -28.70 -8.71 -5.86
N SER A 457 -29.47 -9.09 -6.88
CA SER A 457 -30.23 -10.34 -6.93
C SER A 457 -29.37 -11.51 -7.39
N GLY A 458 -28.16 -11.26 -7.87
CA GLY A 458 -27.20 -12.25 -8.32
C GLY A 458 -26.77 -13.22 -7.22
N GLY A 459 -26.05 -14.28 -7.59
CA GLY A 459 -25.64 -15.34 -6.66
C GLY A 459 -24.81 -14.88 -5.45
N HIS A 460 -24.17 -13.72 -5.55
CA HIS A 460 -23.33 -13.13 -4.49
C HIS A 460 -24.11 -12.18 -3.57
N GLY A 461 -25.24 -11.64 -4.02
CA GLY A 461 -26.13 -10.81 -3.21
C GLY A 461 -25.56 -9.44 -2.83
N ASN A 462 -26.24 -8.78 -1.87
CA ASN A 462 -25.89 -7.44 -1.40
C ASN A 462 -24.57 -7.43 -0.61
N ASN A 463 -23.76 -6.40 -0.81
CA ASN A 463 -22.64 -6.06 0.07
C ASN A 463 -23.01 -4.88 0.99
N VAL A 464 -23.33 -5.19 2.25
CA VAL A 464 -23.73 -4.17 3.25
C VAL A 464 -22.57 -3.29 3.73
N THR A 465 -21.33 -3.69 3.51
CA THR A 465 -20.13 -2.92 3.90
C THR A 465 -20.04 -1.61 3.13
N MET A 466 -20.65 -1.51 1.94
CA MET A 466 -20.71 -0.29 1.13
C MET A 466 -21.87 0.65 1.52
N THR A 467 -22.58 0.40 2.63
CA THR A 467 -23.71 1.24 3.06
C THR A 467 -23.30 2.70 3.33
N PRO A 468 -22.19 2.99 4.04
CA PRO A 468 -21.77 4.38 4.27
C PRO A 468 -21.51 5.12 2.96
N SER A 469 -20.72 4.53 2.05
CA SER A 469 -20.45 5.14 0.75
C SER A 469 -21.73 5.42 -0.06
N TRP A 470 -22.69 4.49 -0.06
CA TRP A 470 -23.96 4.72 -0.75
C TRP A 470 -24.73 5.88 -0.12
N ARG A 471 -24.77 5.97 1.22
CA ARG A 471 -25.45 7.06 1.93
C ARG A 471 -24.87 8.41 1.54
N ASP A 472 -23.54 8.52 1.49
CA ASP A 472 -22.88 9.80 1.24
C ASP A 472 -23.02 10.21 -0.24
N LEU A 473 -22.95 9.24 -1.16
CA LEU A 473 -23.28 9.44 -2.58
C LEU A 473 -24.73 9.90 -2.76
N TYR A 474 -25.69 9.27 -2.09
CA TYR A 474 -27.10 9.65 -2.17
C TYR A 474 -27.32 11.05 -1.59
N ALA A 475 -26.68 11.37 -0.46
CA ALA A 475 -26.76 12.71 0.14
C ALA A 475 -26.16 13.81 -0.75
N ALA A 476 -25.17 13.46 -1.58
CA ALA A 476 -24.56 14.35 -2.56
C ALA A 476 -25.29 14.40 -3.91
N GLY A 477 -26.39 13.65 -4.11
CA GLY A 477 -27.14 13.63 -5.36
C GLY A 477 -26.46 12.82 -6.48
N ALA A 478 -25.76 11.73 -6.14
CA ALA A 478 -25.18 10.86 -7.16
C ALA A 478 -26.28 10.18 -8.00
N GLU A 479 -26.02 10.02 -9.29
CA GLU A 479 -27.01 9.52 -10.26
C GLU A 479 -26.94 8.01 -10.45
N VAL A 480 -25.72 7.52 -10.57
CA VAL A 480 -25.44 6.18 -11.06
C VAL A 480 -24.37 5.52 -10.21
N VAL A 481 -24.62 4.25 -9.87
CA VAL A 481 -23.62 3.35 -9.31
C VAL A 481 -23.43 2.15 -10.23
N LEU A 482 -22.17 1.81 -10.54
CA LEU A 482 -21.82 0.67 -11.37
C LEU A 482 -21.01 -0.37 -10.60
N ASN A 483 -21.40 -1.65 -10.73
CA ASN A 483 -20.74 -2.76 -10.03
C ASN A 483 -20.50 -4.00 -10.89
N GLY A 484 -19.60 -4.88 -10.45
CA GLY A 484 -19.36 -6.21 -11.00
C GLY A 484 -19.71 -7.30 -9.97
N HIS A 485 -18.81 -8.27 -9.78
CA HIS A 485 -18.78 -9.34 -8.77
C HIS A 485 -19.89 -10.39 -8.87
N SER A 486 -21.13 -9.95 -9.07
CA SER A 486 -22.21 -10.85 -9.48
C SER A 486 -22.13 -10.99 -10.99
N HIS A 487 -21.84 -12.21 -11.46
CA HIS A 487 -21.60 -12.47 -12.88
C HIS A 487 -22.90 -12.53 -13.70
N ASP A 488 -23.63 -11.43 -13.71
CA ASP A 488 -24.90 -11.23 -14.38
C ASP A 488 -25.06 -9.76 -14.79
N TYR A 489 -26.14 -9.46 -15.50
CA TYR A 489 -26.60 -8.11 -15.73
C TYR A 489 -27.85 -7.84 -14.91
N GLU A 490 -27.83 -6.77 -14.11
CA GLU A 490 -28.98 -6.30 -13.36
C GLU A 490 -29.05 -4.78 -13.35
N ARG A 491 -30.26 -4.23 -13.52
CA ARG A 491 -30.52 -2.80 -13.41
C ARG A 491 -31.63 -2.54 -12.41
N PHE A 492 -31.39 -1.61 -11.49
CA PHE A 492 -32.33 -1.17 -10.48
C PHE A 492 -33.03 0.12 -10.88
N ALA A 493 -34.23 0.36 -10.34
CA ALA A 493 -34.86 1.68 -10.32
C ALA A 493 -34.10 2.62 -9.36
N PRO A 494 -34.22 3.95 -9.52
CA PRO A 494 -33.71 4.93 -8.56
C PRO A 494 -34.17 4.62 -7.12
N GLN A 495 -33.21 4.62 -6.20
CA GLN A 495 -33.45 4.20 -4.82
C GLN A 495 -32.60 4.95 -3.79
N ASP A 496 -33.16 5.07 -2.59
CA ASP A 496 -32.50 5.66 -1.43
C ASP A 496 -31.47 4.70 -0.78
N ALA A 497 -30.80 5.17 0.28
CA ALA A 497 -29.77 4.41 1.00
C ALA A 497 -30.25 3.13 1.71
N VAL A 498 -31.55 2.87 1.75
CA VAL A 498 -32.16 1.68 2.36
C VAL A 498 -32.98 0.87 1.35
N ALA A 499 -32.80 1.10 0.05
CA ALA A 499 -33.56 0.50 -1.06
C ALA A 499 -35.07 0.82 -1.05
N GLY A 500 -35.46 1.95 -0.47
CA GLY A 500 -36.74 2.59 -0.77
C GLY A 500 -36.71 3.17 -2.19
N ALA A 501 -37.80 2.99 -2.95
CA ALA A 501 -37.94 3.62 -4.25
C ALA A 501 -37.98 5.14 -4.08
N ASP A 502 -37.09 5.85 -4.76
CA ASP A 502 -36.99 7.30 -4.72
C ASP A 502 -36.63 7.82 -6.11
N PRO A 503 -37.47 8.65 -6.77
CA PRO A 503 -37.16 9.19 -8.08
C PRO A 503 -35.92 10.09 -8.12
N LEU A 504 -35.45 10.59 -6.96
CA LEU A 504 -34.20 11.34 -6.80
C LEU A 504 -33.11 10.45 -6.15
N GLY A 505 -33.24 9.14 -6.28
CA GLY A 505 -32.27 8.17 -5.76
C GLY A 505 -31.28 7.71 -6.81
N ILE A 506 -30.29 6.94 -6.36
CA ILE A 506 -29.24 6.40 -7.22
C ILE A 506 -29.80 5.24 -8.04
N ARG A 507 -29.49 5.20 -9.34
CA ARG A 507 -29.68 4.03 -10.19
C ARG A 507 -28.44 3.12 -10.14
N GLU A 508 -28.59 1.87 -9.70
CA GLU A 508 -27.51 0.88 -9.72
C GLU A 508 -27.60 -0.04 -10.94
N PHE A 509 -26.42 -0.35 -11.50
CA PHE A 509 -26.23 -1.39 -12.50
C PHE A 509 -25.17 -2.38 -12.01
N VAL A 510 -25.52 -3.67 -12.04
CA VAL A 510 -24.59 -4.77 -11.92
C VAL A 510 -24.26 -5.24 -13.34
N VAL A 511 -22.99 -5.20 -13.70
CA VAL A 511 -22.48 -5.47 -15.05
C VAL A 511 -21.30 -6.44 -14.97
N GLY A 512 -21.49 -7.59 -14.31
CA GLY A 512 -20.50 -8.67 -14.25
C GLY A 512 -20.48 -9.54 -15.51
N THR A 513 -20.56 -8.89 -16.67
CA THR A 513 -20.72 -9.50 -17.98
C THR A 513 -19.43 -9.47 -18.81
N GLY A 514 -18.29 -9.15 -18.19
CA GLY A 514 -17.03 -8.82 -18.84
C GLY A 514 -16.35 -10.00 -19.54
N GLY A 515 -16.47 -11.22 -19.02
CA GLY A 515 -16.00 -12.39 -19.76
C GLY A 515 -15.81 -13.68 -19.00
N ALA A 516 -15.57 -13.68 -17.69
CA ALA A 516 -15.13 -14.88 -16.97
C ALA A 516 -16.09 -16.07 -17.14
N GLY A 517 -17.37 -15.86 -16.79
CA GLY A 517 -18.47 -16.82 -16.94
C GLY A 517 -19.66 -16.34 -16.11
N THR A 518 -20.90 -16.70 -16.45
CA THR A 518 -22.10 -16.15 -15.76
C THR A 518 -22.62 -17.03 -14.63
N THR A 519 -23.22 -16.43 -13.61
CA THR A 519 -23.85 -17.14 -12.47
C THR A 519 -25.38 -16.95 -12.46
N PRO A 520 -26.15 -17.87 -11.85
CA PRO A 520 -27.60 -17.74 -11.72
C PRO A 520 -28.00 -16.71 -10.65
N PHE A 521 -29.22 -16.18 -10.78
CA PHE A 521 -29.83 -15.31 -9.77
C PHE A 521 -30.25 -16.08 -8.51
N GLY A 522 -30.15 -15.41 -7.37
CA GLY A 522 -30.73 -15.79 -6.10
C GLY A 522 -32.07 -15.09 -5.83
N THR A 523 -32.23 -14.55 -4.62
CA THR A 523 -33.45 -13.82 -4.23
C THR A 523 -33.49 -12.44 -4.87
N THR A 524 -34.53 -12.19 -5.66
CA THR A 524 -34.81 -10.87 -6.24
C THR A 524 -34.89 -9.78 -5.16
N LYS A 525 -34.12 -8.72 -5.35
CA LYS A 525 -34.10 -7.55 -4.47
C LYS A 525 -35.16 -6.53 -4.88
N PRO A 526 -35.59 -5.66 -3.93
CA PRO A 526 -36.43 -4.51 -4.25
C PRO A 526 -35.84 -3.67 -5.40
N ASN A 527 -36.72 -2.98 -6.13
CA ASN A 527 -36.37 -2.07 -7.22
C ASN A 527 -35.63 -2.69 -8.42
N SER A 528 -35.36 -4.00 -8.44
CA SER A 528 -34.74 -4.66 -9.59
C SER A 528 -35.68 -4.73 -10.80
N GLU A 529 -35.33 -4.01 -11.87
CA GLU A 529 -36.17 -3.81 -13.07
C GLU A 529 -35.82 -4.78 -14.19
N VAL A 530 -34.52 -4.99 -14.46
CA VAL A 530 -34.01 -5.87 -15.51
C VAL A 530 -32.98 -6.81 -14.93
N ARG A 531 -33.05 -8.09 -15.29
CA ARG A 531 -32.15 -9.17 -14.85
C ARG A 531 -31.88 -10.11 -16.01
N ALA A 532 -30.62 -10.38 -16.31
CA ALA A 532 -30.21 -11.33 -17.34
C ALA A 532 -28.92 -12.06 -16.96
N THR A 533 -28.89 -13.37 -17.24
CA THR A 533 -27.70 -14.23 -17.11
C THR A 533 -27.41 -14.91 -18.45
N GLY A 534 -26.24 -15.52 -18.60
CA GLY A 534 -25.81 -16.16 -19.86
C GLY A 534 -25.53 -15.19 -21.01
N ASN A 535 -25.38 -13.89 -20.71
CA ASN A 535 -25.09 -12.84 -21.69
C ASN A 535 -23.77 -12.15 -21.32
N PHE A 536 -23.01 -11.78 -22.34
CA PHE A 536 -21.75 -11.05 -22.23
C PHE A 536 -21.86 -9.75 -23.02
N GLY A 537 -21.22 -8.70 -22.52
CA GLY A 537 -21.31 -7.38 -23.11
C GLY A 537 -20.79 -6.32 -22.16
N VAL A 538 -21.01 -5.06 -22.54
CA VAL A 538 -20.64 -3.89 -21.76
C VAL A 538 -21.82 -2.94 -21.66
N LEU A 539 -21.97 -2.28 -20.52
CA LEU A 539 -22.87 -1.14 -20.40
C LEU A 539 -22.21 0.05 -21.08
N ARG A 540 -22.92 0.73 -21.98
CA ARG A 540 -22.50 2.01 -22.55
C ARG A 540 -23.36 3.12 -21.95
N LEU A 541 -22.72 4.19 -21.47
CA LEU A 541 -23.38 5.39 -21.00
C LEU A 541 -22.95 6.57 -21.87
N THR A 542 -23.91 7.30 -22.42
CA THR A 542 -23.67 8.63 -23.02
C THR A 542 -23.97 9.66 -21.94
N LEU A 543 -22.95 10.45 -21.59
CA LEU A 543 -23.01 11.36 -20.46
C LEU A 543 -23.31 12.78 -20.97
N HIS A 544 -24.55 13.24 -20.82
CA HIS A 544 -24.95 14.61 -21.17
C HIS A 544 -24.70 15.56 -20.00
N PRO A 545 -24.66 16.88 -20.21
CA PRO A 545 -24.43 17.82 -19.10
C PRO A 545 -25.37 17.70 -17.90
N ASN A 546 -26.62 17.27 -18.12
CA ASN A 546 -27.67 17.17 -17.10
C ASN A 546 -28.53 15.90 -17.24
N ALA A 547 -28.03 14.88 -17.93
CA ALA A 547 -28.72 13.63 -18.17
C ALA A 547 -27.75 12.53 -18.59
N TYR A 548 -28.21 11.29 -18.64
CA TYR A 548 -27.47 10.18 -19.23
C TYR A 548 -28.40 9.26 -20.00
N ASP A 549 -27.88 8.72 -21.09
CA ASP A 549 -28.47 7.60 -21.82
C ASP A 549 -27.68 6.34 -21.50
N TRP A 550 -28.35 5.21 -21.29
CA TRP A 550 -27.72 3.91 -21.17
C TRP A 550 -28.13 2.97 -22.29
N SER A 551 -27.22 2.08 -22.68
CA SER A 551 -27.52 0.94 -23.53
C SER A 551 -26.60 -0.23 -23.21
N PHE A 552 -27.13 -1.45 -23.21
CA PHE A 552 -26.31 -2.66 -23.12
C PHE A 552 -25.83 -3.06 -24.52
N ALA A 553 -24.52 -3.02 -24.73
CA ALA A 553 -23.89 -3.51 -25.95
C ALA A 553 -23.56 -4.99 -25.80
N ALA A 554 -24.41 -5.85 -26.37
CA ALA A 554 -24.19 -7.30 -26.35
C ALA A 554 -23.00 -7.71 -27.23
N ALA A 555 -22.13 -8.55 -26.67
CA ALA A 555 -21.05 -9.18 -27.43
C ALA A 555 -21.63 -10.24 -28.39
N ALA A 556 -20.85 -10.61 -29.42
CA ALA A 556 -21.28 -11.63 -30.37
C ALA A 556 -21.68 -12.93 -29.66
N GLY A 557 -22.85 -13.47 -30.00
CA GLY A 557 -23.43 -14.66 -29.36
C GLY A 557 -24.28 -14.38 -28.11
N SER A 558 -24.41 -13.12 -27.68
CA SER A 558 -25.37 -12.66 -26.67
C SER A 558 -26.53 -11.90 -27.33
N ALA A 559 -27.66 -11.79 -26.63
CA ALA A 559 -28.88 -11.20 -27.19
C ALA A 559 -29.61 -10.23 -26.22
N LEU A 560 -28.99 -9.89 -25.09
CA LEU A 560 -29.54 -8.93 -24.16
C LEU A 560 -29.66 -7.54 -24.81
N THR A 561 -30.84 -6.95 -24.67
CA THR A 561 -31.11 -5.56 -25.02
C THR A 561 -31.71 -4.86 -23.81
N ASP A 562 -31.08 -3.78 -23.39
CA ASP A 562 -31.62 -2.85 -22.39
C ASP A 562 -31.09 -1.46 -22.72
N ALA A 563 -31.96 -0.45 -22.66
CA ALA A 563 -31.60 0.93 -22.96
C ALA A 563 -32.62 1.89 -22.35
N GLY A 564 -32.20 3.12 -22.12
CA GLY A 564 -33.07 4.19 -21.63
C GLY A 564 -32.30 5.48 -21.38
N SER A 565 -32.98 6.44 -20.77
CA SER A 565 -32.46 7.78 -20.48
C SER A 565 -32.99 8.27 -19.13
N ALA A 566 -32.21 9.04 -18.39
CA ALA A 566 -32.66 9.72 -17.17
C ALA A 566 -31.96 11.08 -17.00
N PRO A 567 -32.65 12.09 -16.42
CA PRO A 567 -32.02 13.35 -16.05
C PRO A 567 -31.13 13.17 -14.81
N CYS A 568 -30.18 14.07 -14.62
CA CYS A 568 -29.54 14.29 -13.32
C CYS A 568 -30.43 15.20 -12.45
N HIS A 569 -30.24 15.18 -11.13
CA HIS A 569 -31.14 15.83 -10.17
C HIS A 569 -30.49 16.82 -9.20
#